data_AF-G9YSE5-F1
#
_entry.id   AF-G9YSE5-F1
#
_cell.length_a   1.000
_cell.length_b   1.000
_cell.length_c   1.000
_cell.angle_alpha   90.00
_cell.angle_beta   90.00
_cell.angle_gamma   90.00
#
_symmetry.space_group_name_H-M   'P 1'
#
loop_
_entity.id
_entity.type
_entity.pdbx_description
1 polymer ?
#
loop_
_entity_poly.entity_id
_entity_poly.type
_entity_poly.pdbx_seq_one_letter_code
_entity_poly.pdbx_strand_id
1 'polypeptide(L)'
;MIFMLSEANYLELQKYTEPHAPSRSEYERFIFLKEKNLIKIHHFSAVHLGSMGQFQAPDTWIITSAGQDALLEFEQERDKQTEQKRQQRFQNQVSIAQVLVPLITFILGLVVEHYAGLVGSLGRWIENFIH
;
A
#
# COMPACT_ATOMS: atom_id res chain seq x y z
N MET A 1 0.56 20.32 7.42
CA MET A 1 0.25 20.01 6.00
C MET A 1 1.06 18.78 5.67
N ILE A 2 0.42 17.63 5.48
CA ILE A 2 1.07 16.33 5.25
C ILE A 2 1.70 16.38 3.86
N PHE A 3 3.02 16.27 3.78
CA PHE A 3 3.76 16.44 2.54
C PHE A 3 4.00 15.07 1.91
N MET A 4 3.02 14.55 1.16
CA MET A 4 3.23 13.30 0.41
C MET A 4 4.26 13.54 -0.69
N LEU A 5 5.42 12.87 -0.57
CA LEU A 5 6.38 12.75 -1.66
C LEU A 5 5.73 12.03 -2.85
N SER A 6 6.00 12.48 -4.06
CA SER A 6 5.73 11.68 -5.25
C SER A 6 6.76 10.55 -5.36
N GLU A 7 6.43 9.47 -6.06
CA GLU A 7 7.36 8.35 -6.25
C GLU A 7 8.71 8.79 -6.85
N ALA A 8 8.68 9.70 -7.82
CA ALA A 8 9.90 10.26 -8.42
C ALA A 8 10.74 11.07 -7.41
N ASN A 9 10.10 11.83 -6.52
CA ASN A 9 10.80 12.60 -5.50
C ASN A 9 11.29 11.72 -4.34
N TYR A 10 10.56 10.65 -4.02
CA TYR A 10 10.98 9.62 -3.09
C TYR A 10 12.26 8.92 -3.58
N LEU A 11 12.27 8.44 -4.82
CA LEU A 11 13.44 7.78 -5.43
C LEU A 11 14.64 8.73 -5.52
N GLU A 12 14.40 10.01 -5.79
CA GLU A 12 15.46 11.01 -5.81
C GLU A 12 16.02 11.26 -4.40
N LEU A 13 15.15 11.44 -3.40
CA LEU A 13 15.55 11.67 -2.01
C LEU A 13 16.33 10.48 -1.44
N GLN A 14 15.97 9.26 -1.84
CA GLN A 14 16.68 8.03 -1.47
C GLN A 14 18.15 8.02 -1.91
N LYS A 15 18.52 8.73 -2.98
CA LYS A 15 19.93 8.82 -3.40
C LYS A 15 20.79 9.59 -2.40
N TYR A 16 20.20 10.54 -1.68
CA TYR A 16 20.88 11.38 -0.69
C TYR A 16 20.97 10.71 0.69
N THR A 17 20.54 9.46 0.84
CA THR A 17 20.80 8.67 2.06
C THR A 17 22.30 8.50 2.28
N GLU A 18 23.06 8.44 1.18
CA GLU A 18 24.51 8.58 1.14
C GLU A 18 24.88 9.96 0.57
N PRO A 19 26.09 10.49 0.87
CA PRO A 19 26.54 11.74 0.27
C PRO A 19 26.53 11.66 -1.26
N HIS A 20 25.66 12.45 -1.89
CA HIS A 20 25.43 12.42 -3.34
C HIS A 20 25.57 13.81 -3.97
N ALA A 21 26.08 13.85 -5.19
CA ALA A 21 26.19 15.06 -6.00
C ALA A 21 25.12 15.02 -7.12
N PRO A 22 24.21 16.02 -7.20
CA PRO A 22 23.15 16.06 -8.18
C PRO A 22 23.73 16.15 -9.60
N SER A 23 23.24 15.29 -10.48
CA SER A 23 23.51 15.41 -11.91
C SER A 23 22.58 16.43 -12.58
N ARG A 24 22.90 16.85 -13.80
CA ARG A 24 22.13 17.86 -14.54
C ARG A 24 20.66 17.46 -14.76
N SER A 25 20.38 16.17 -14.93
CA SER A 25 19.02 15.63 -15.11
C SER A 25 18.23 15.53 -13.80
N GLU A 26 18.90 15.65 -12.66
CA GLU A 26 18.33 15.59 -11.31
C GLU A 26 18.08 16.98 -10.72
N TYR A 27 18.61 18.02 -11.35
CA TYR A 27 18.66 19.38 -10.82
C TYR A 27 17.29 19.92 -10.40
N GLU A 28 16.25 19.75 -11.21
CA GLU A 28 14.89 20.20 -10.88
C GLU A 28 14.37 19.57 -9.57
N ARG A 29 14.57 18.25 -9.41
CA ARG A 29 14.15 17.54 -8.20
C ARG A 29 15.04 17.89 -7.03
N PHE A 30 16.35 18.04 -7.26
CA PHE A 30 17.29 18.52 -6.26
C PHE A 30 16.89 19.89 -5.69
N ILE A 31 16.50 20.85 -6.55
CA ILE A 31 16.02 22.16 -6.12
C ILE A 31 14.78 22.02 -5.25
N PHE A 32 13.82 21.19 -5.66
CA PHE A 32 12.64 20.90 -4.84
C PHE A 32 12.99 20.32 -3.46
N LEU A 33 13.87 19.30 -3.40
CA LEU A 33 14.29 18.68 -2.14
C LEU A 33 15.03 19.68 -1.24
N LYS A 34 15.84 20.56 -1.84
CA LYS A 34 16.56 21.63 -1.14
C LYS A 34 15.59 22.68 -0.58
N GLU A 35 14.64 23.17 -1.37
CA GLU A 35 13.63 24.15 -0.93
C GLU A 35 12.77 23.61 0.22
N LYS A 36 12.54 22.29 0.22
CA LYS A 36 11.80 21.59 1.29
C LYS A 36 12.65 21.24 2.50
N ASN A 37 13.93 21.62 2.53
CA ASN A 37 14.87 21.30 3.61
C ASN A 37 15.01 19.79 3.88
N LEU A 38 14.80 18.95 2.86
CA LEU A 38 14.92 17.49 2.96
C LEU A 38 16.37 17.01 2.78
N ILE A 39 17.22 17.86 2.21
CA ILE A 39 18.65 17.62 2.02
C ILE A 39 19.46 18.82 2.52
N LYS A 40 20.67 18.56 3.00
CA LYS A 40 21.63 19.56 3.48
C LYS A 40 23.00 19.34 2.83
N ILE A 41 23.82 20.37 2.83
CA ILE A 41 25.20 20.28 2.34
C ILE A 41 26.00 19.38 3.29
N HIS A 42 26.70 18.40 2.72
CA HIS A 42 27.59 17.50 3.45
C HIS A 42 29.04 17.95 3.33
N HIS A 43 29.48 18.29 2.12
CA HIS A 43 30.87 18.66 1.84
C HIS A 43 30.96 19.85 0.89
N PHE A 44 31.99 20.67 1.08
CA PHE A 44 32.37 21.76 0.19
C PHE A 44 33.69 21.41 -0.50
N SER A 45 33.73 21.51 -1.84
CA SER A 45 34.95 21.33 -2.62
C SER A 45 35.52 22.69 -3.01
N ALA A 46 36.85 22.75 -3.12
CA ALA A 46 37.53 23.91 -3.66
C ALA A 46 37.42 23.88 -5.20
N VAL A 47 36.75 24.88 -5.77
CA VAL A 47 36.59 25.07 -7.20
C VAL A 47 37.53 26.17 -7.65
N HIS A 48 38.40 25.86 -8.60
CA HIS A 48 39.31 26.83 -9.18
C HIS A 48 38.65 27.55 -10.35
N LEU A 49 38.37 28.84 -10.19
CA LEU A 49 37.69 29.69 -11.18
C LEU A 49 38.69 30.53 -11.99
N GLY A 50 39.81 29.92 -12.36
CA GLY A 50 40.87 30.55 -13.17
C GLY A 50 41.39 31.83 -12.52
N SER A 51 41.25 32.97 -13.21
CA SER A 51 41.74 34.28 -12.75
C SER A 51 41.01 34.81 -11.51
N MET A 52 39.86 34.25 -11.15
CA MET A 52 39.12 34.67 -9.95
C MET A 52 39.62 34.00 -8.66
N GLY A 53 40.53 33.01 -8.74
CA GLY A 53 41.07 32.31 -7.58
C GLY A 53 40.31 31.05 -7.19
N GLN A 54 40.54 30.57 -5.95
CA GLN A 54 39.85 29.39 -5.40
C GLN A 54 38.62 29.81 -4.59
N PHE A 55 37.49 29.17 -4.86
CA PHE A 55 36.26 29.34 -4.11
C PHE A 55 35.81 28.01 -3.54
N GLN A 56 35.12 28.03 -2.40
CA GLN A 56 34.49 26.83 -1.84
C GLN A 56 33.05 26.75 -2.35
N ALA A 57 32.71 25.66 -3.02
CA ALA A 57 31.35 25.40 -3.49
C ALA A 57 30.82 24.10 -2.86
N PRO A 58 29.51 23.99 -2.58
CA PRO A 58 28.92 22.74 -2.14
C PRO A 58 29.10 21.66 -3.22
N ASP A 59 29.58 20.49 -2.82
CA ASP A 59 29.93 19.39 -3.73
C ASP A 59 29.02 18.18 -3.54
N THR A 60 28.74 17.84 -2.27
CA THR A 60 27.84 16.73 -1.94
C THR A 60 26.79 17.16 -0.94
N TRP A 61 25.63 16.53 -1.05
CA TRP A 61 24.47 16.73 -0.20
C TRP A 61 24.09 15.41 0.45
N ILE A 62 23.52 15.49 1.64
CA ILE A 62 23.03 14.36 2.41
C ILE A 62 21.63 14.66 2.93
N ILE A 63 20.85 13.61 3.16
CA ILE A 63 19.50 13.71 3.71
C ILE A 63 19.49 14.36 5.10
N THR A 64 18.44 15.13 5.39
CA THR A 64 18.16 15.68 6.72
C THR A 64 17.25 14.74 7.52
N SER A 65 17.06 15.00 8.82
CA SER A 65 16.07 14.27 9.61
C SER A 65 14.67 14.41 9.01
N ALA A 66 14.29 15.60 8.55
CA ALA A 66 13.02 15.84 7.88
C ALA A 66 12.90 15.04 6.57
N GLY A 67 14.00 14.87 5.83
CA GLY A 67 14.05 13.99 4.67
C GLY A 67 13.82 12.53 5.02
N GLN A 68 14.45 12.04 6.09
CA GLN A 68 14.27 10.68 6.59
C GLN A 68 12.83 10.43 7.05
N ASP A 69 12.25 11.37 7.79
CA ASP A 69 10.85 11.30 8.23
C ASP A 69 9.90 11.25 7.02
N ALA A 70 10.17 12.03 5.97
CA ALA A 70 9.37 12.02 4.75
C ALA A 70 9.48 10.70 3.97
N LEU A 71 10.67 10.07 3.93
CA LEU A 71 10.82 8.72 3.36
C LEU A 71 10.00 7.70 4.15
N LEU A 72 10.09 7.72 5.48
CA LEU A 72 9.38 6.81 6.36
C LEU A 72 7.85 6.98 6.24
N GLU A 73 7.36 8.22 6.18
CA GLU A 73 5.93 8.52 6.03
C GLU A 73 5.38 7.97 4.70
N PHE A 74 6.17 8.08 3.62
CA PHE A 74 5.80 7.53 2.31
C PHE A 74 5.71 5.99 2.34
N GLU A 75 6.67 5.31 2.98
CA GLU A 75 6.65 3.85 3.15
C GLU A 75 5.47 3.39 4.00
N GLN A 76 5.25 4.04 5.14
CA GLN A 76 4.12 3.73 6.04
C GLN A 76 2.78 3.88 5.34
N GLU A 77 2.61 4.90 4.51
CA GLU A 77 1.36 5.11 3.77
C GLU A 77 1.17 4.05 2.68
N ARG A 78 2.24 3.63 1.99
CA ARG A 78 2.18 2.50 1.06
C ARG A 78 1.80 1.20 1.74
N ASP A 79 2.35 0.94 2.92
CA ASP A 79 2.05 -0.26 3.69
C ASP A 79 0.61 -0.26 4.19
N LYS A 80 0.14 0.87 4.75
CA LYS A 80 -1.27 1.05 5.15
C LYS A 80 -2.22 0.82 3.99
N GLN A 81 -1.93 1.36 2.80
CA GLN A 81 -2.77 1.13 1.61
C GLN A 81 -2.77 -0.34 1.18
N THR A 82 -1.66 -1.05 1.37
CA THR A 82 -1.56 -2.49 1.07
C THR A 82 -2.34 -3.32 2.08
N GLU A 83 -2.26 -2.97 3.36
CA GLU A 83 -3.03 -3.60 4.43
C GLU A 83 -4.53 -3.37 4.28
N GLN A 84 -4.97 -2.15 3.97
CA GLN A 84 -6.37 -1.84 3.72
C GLN A 84 -6.93 -2.63 2.53
N LYS A 85 -6.17 -2.76 1.44
CA LYS A 85 -6.57 -3.59 0.29
C LYS A 85 -6.65 -5.08 0.66
N ARG A 86 -5.76 -5.57 1.53
CA ARG A 86 -5.84 -6.95 2.04
C ARG A 86 -7.07 -7.13 2.94
N GLN A 87 -7.30 -6.23 3.89
CA GLN A 87 -8.47 -6.27 4.78
C GLN A 87 -9.78 -6.18 4.02
N GLN A 88 -9.90 -5.33 3.00
CA GLN A 88 -11.09 -5.28 2.14
C GLN A 88 -11.35 -6.61 1.43
N ARG A 89 -10.30 -7.29 0.93
CA ARG A 89 -10.45 -8.61 0.29
C ARG A 89 -10.89 -9.68 1.29
N PHE A 90 -10.36 -9.66 2.51
CA PHE A 90 -10.78 -10.59 3.56
C PHE A 90 -12.23 -10.34 4.02
N GLN A 91 -12.62 -9.08 4.24
CA GLN A 91 -13.98 -8.74 4.66
C GLN A 91 -15.02 -9.10 3.58
N ASN A 92 -14.73 -8.88 2.29
CA ASN A 92 -15.63 -9.30 1.21
C ASN A 92 -15.86 -10.81 1.20
N GLN A 93 -14.84 -11.64 1.44
CA GLN A 93 -15.00 -13.09 1.48
C GLN A 93 -15.78 -13.55 2.72
N VAL A 94 -15.54 -12.95 3.88
CA VAL A 94 -16.26 -13.27 5.13
C VAL A 94 -17.74 -12.88 5.03
N SER A 95 -18.04 -11.70 4.46
CA SER A 95 -19.41 -11.23 4.29
C SER A 95 -20.23 -12.12 3.35
N ILE A 96 -19.61 -12.66 2.29
CA ILE A 96 -20.27 -13.61 1.38
C ILE A 96 -20.55 -14.95 2.09
N ALA A 97 -19.61 -15.44 2.90
CA ALA A 97 -19.78 -16.69 3.63
C ALA A 97 -20.90 -16.61 4.69
N GLN A 98 -21.04 -15.49 5.40
CA GLN A 98 -22.11 -15.30 6.39
C GLN A 98 -23.52 -15.31 5.79
N VAL A 99 -23.69 -14.89 4.54
CA VAL A 99 -25.00 -14.93 3.85
C VAL A 99 -25.27 -16.30 3.22
N LEU A 100 -24.24 -16.97 2.70
CA LEU A 100 -24.40 -18.26 2.01
C LEU A 100 -24.72 -19.41 2.95
N VAL A 101 -24.13 -19.46 4.15
CA VAL A 101 -24.38 -20.53 5.13
C VAL A 101 -25.87 -20.66 5.47
N PRO A 102 -26.56 -19.60 5.96
CA PRO A 102 -27.98 -19.70 6.29
C PRO A 102 -28.87 -19.96 5.07
N LEU A 103 -28.50 -19.46 3.88
CA LEU A 103 -29.25 -19.72 2.64
C LEU A 103 -29.21 -21.19 2.24
N ILE A 104 -28.04 -21.83 2.31
CA ILE A 104 -27.88 -23.26 2.01
C ILE A 104 -28.61 -24.11 3.06
N THR A 105 -28.51 -23.77 4.35
CA THR A 105 -29.23 -24.48 5.41
C THR A 105 -30.75 -24.37 5.24
N PHE A 106 -31.26 -23.19 4.84
CA PHE A 106 -32.68 -22.99 4.55
C PHE A 106 -33.16 -23.86 3.38
N ILE A 107 -32.41 -23.88 2.26
CA ILE A 107 -32.75 -24.71 1.10
C ILE A 107 -32.72 -26.20 1.46
N LEU A 108 -31.70 -26.66 2.20
CA LEU A 108 -31.62 -28.04 2.67
C LEU A 108 -32.79 -28.41 3.58
N GLY A 109 -33.19 -27.51 4.48
CA GLY A 109 -34.38 -27.70 5.33
C GLY A 109 -35.65 -27.90 4.50
N LEU A 110 -35.88 -27.05 3.50
CA LEU A 110 -37.02 -27.17 2.58
C LEU A 110 -37.00 -28.47 1.78
N VAL A 111 -35.82 -28.89 1.31
CA VAL A 111 -35.66 -30.15 0.58
C VAL A 111 -36.00 -31.33 1.50
N VAL A 112 -35.45 -31.38 2.71
CA VAL A 112 -35.73 -32.46 3.67
C VAL A 112 -37.22 -32.54 4.02
N GLU A 113 -37.89 -31.42 4.28
CA GLU A 113 -39.34 -31.40 4.54
C GLU A 113 -40.14 -31.88 3.33
N HIS A 114 -39.77 -31.44 2.12
CA HIS A 114 -40.52 -31.80 0.92
C HIS A 114 -40.40 -33.29 0.59
N TYR A 115 -39.20 -33.86 0.72
CA TYR A 115 -38.99 -35.29 0.48
C TYR A 115 -39.52 -36.16 1.63
N ALA A 116 -39.43 -35.73 2.90
CA ALA A 116 -40.02 -36.47 4.03
C ALA A 116 -41.55 -36.55 3.94
N GLY A 117 -42.22 -35.47 3.49
CA GLY A 117 -43.66 -35.48 3.21
C GLY A 117 -44.07 -36.40 2.05
N LEU A 118 -43.23 -36.49 1.01
CA LEU A 118 -43.44 -37.42 -0.12
C LEU A 118 -43.21 -38.88 0.27
N VAL A 119 -42.13 -39.19 0.98
CA VAL A 119 -41.82 -40.56 1.42
C VAL A 119 -42.83 -41.05 2.45
N GLY A 120 -43.26 -40.19 3.37
CA GLY A 120 -44.29 -40.52 4.36
C GLY A 120 -45.72 -40.65 3.81
N SER A 121 -46.02 -40.03 2.67
CA SER A 121 -47.31 -40.23 1.99
C SER A 121 -47.31 -41.48 1.11
N LEU A 122 -46.20 -41.74 0.40
CA LEU A 122 -45.99 -42.97 -0.37
C LEU A 122 -45.95 -44.23 0.51
N GLY A 123 -45.25 -44.19 1.66
CA GLY A 123 -45.19 -45.33 2.59
C GLY A 123 -46.57 -45.74 3.13
N ARG A 124 -47.40 -44.75 3.52
CA ARG A 124 -48.79 -45.00 3.97
C ARG A 124 -49.70 -45.49 2.84
N TRP A 125 -49.48 -45.05 1.61
CA TRP A 125 -50.23 -45.54 0.46
C TRP A 125 -49.89 -47.01 0.15
N ILE A 126 -48.62 -47.39 0.24
CA ILE A 126 -48.15 -48.77 0.03
C ILE A 126 -48.68 -49.70 1.14
N GLU A 127 -48.67 -49.28 2.40
CA GLU A 127 -49.24 -50.08 3.51
C GLU A 127 -50.73 -50.34 3.34
N ASN A 128 -51.51 -49.35 2.90
CA ASN A 128 -52.95 -49.51 2.64
C ASN A 128 -53.27 -50.32 1.38
N PHE A 129 -52.32 -50.49 0.45
CA PHE A 129 -52.54 -51.24 -0.79
C PHE A 129 -52.15 -52.72 -0.66
N ILE A 130 -51.31 -53.06 0.31
CA ILE A 130 -50.84 -54.43 0.59
C ILE A 130 -51.78 -55.19 1.56
N HIS A 131 -52.74 -54.49 2.16
CA HIS A 131 -53.71 -55.06 3.11
C HIS A 131 -55.11 -55.23 2.50
#